data_AF-A0A7J0AKQ1-F1
#
_entry.id   AF-A0A7J0AKQ1-F1
#
_cell.length_a   1.000
_cell.length_b   1.000
_cell.length_c   1.000
_cell.angle_alpha   90.00
_cell.angle_beta   90.00
_cell.angle_gamma   90.00
#
_symmetry.space_group_name_H-M   'P 1'
#
loop_
_entity.id
_entity.type
_entity.pdbx_description
1 polymer ?
#
loop_
_entity_poly.entity_id
_entity_poly.type
_entity_poly.pdbx_seq_one_letter_code
_entity_poly.pdbx_strand_id
1 'polypeptide(L)'
;MSNNPNSPFMEKVSGAVSGALADALGQQSPSLAAAKNYQERFMSSNRINSNNRVHVSPEIFAIIERLVSAVGKDKVSMGSYVTEIIREHLERYKESVHTIYLTNTQPLF
;
A
#
# COMPACT_ATOMS: atom_id res chain seq x y z
N MET A 1 -9.12 40.01 -30.50
CA MET A 1 -8.16 38.91 -30.75
C MET A 1 -8.15 38.06 -29.49
N SER A 2 -8.87 36.94 -29.52
CA SER A 2 -9.11 36.10 -28.35
C SER A 2 -8.01 35.02 -28.29
N ASN A 3 -7.04 35.17 -27.37
CA ASN A 3 -6.06 34.12 -27.12
C ASN A 3 -6.60 33.17 -26.03
N ASN A 4 -6.93 31.95 -26.44
CA ASN A 4 -7.32 30.85 -25.58
C ASN A 4 -6.06 30.03 -25.21
N PRO A 5 -5.64 29.93 -23.93
CA PRO A 5 -4.39 29.26 -23.56
C PRO A 5 -4.50 27.73 -23.41
N ASN A 6 -5.67 27.12 -23.63
CA ASN A 6 -5.81 25.69 -23.46
C ASN A 6 -5.41 24.91 -24.71
N SER A 7 -4.10 24.71 -24.88
CA SER A 7 -3.57 23.68 -25.76
C SER A 7 -3.60 22.31 -25.05
N PRO A 8 -4.32 21.31 -25.56
CA PRO A 8 -4.51 20.01 -24.90
C PRO A 8 -3.28 19.09 -24.98
N PHE A 9 -2.14 19.59 -25.43
CA PHE A 9 -0.93 18.80 -25.65
C PHE A 9 0.00 18.79 -24.44
N MET A 10 0.10 19.89 -23.69
CA MET A 10 1.02 19.97 -22.54
C MET A 10 0.58 19.15 -21.31
N GLU A 11 -0.71 18.85 -21.16
CA GLU A 11 -1.20 18.05 -20.04
C GLU A 11 -0.97 16.54 -20.26
N LYS A 12 -0.99 16.08 -21.53
CA LYS A 12 -0.78 14.67 -21.86
C LYS A 12 0.67 14.21 -21.81
N VAL A 13 1.64 15.12 -21.96
CA VAL A 13 3.06 14.75 -21.95
C VAL A 13 3.63 14.59 -20.54
N SER A 14 3.05 15.23 -19.53
CA SER A 14 3.52 15.14 -18.14
C SER A 14 3.13 13.81 -17.47
N GLY A 15 1.91 13.31 -17.69
CA GLY A 15 1.49 12.01 -17.12
C GLY A 15 2.16 10.80 -17.78
N ALA A 16 2.38 10.85 -19.10
CA ALA A 16 3.01 9.76 -19.84
C ALA A 16 4.52 9.65 -19.57
N VAL A 17 5.20 10.78 -19.37
CA VAL A 17 6.64 10.78 -19.05
C VAL A 17 6.90 10.28 -17.63
N SER A 18 6.01 10.56 -16.66
CA SER A 18 6.13 10.04 -15.29
C SER A 18 5.95 8.51 -15.22
N GLY A 19 4.97 7.96 -15.96
CA GLY A 19 4.78 6.51 -16.05
C GLY A 19 5.96 5.81 -16.73
N ALA A 20 6.40 6.32 -17.88
CA ALA A 20 7.52 5.75 -18.63
C ALA A 20 8.87 5.88 -17.90
N LEU A 21 9.10 6.98 -17.17
CA LEU A 21 10.30 7.17 -16.34
C LEU A 21 10.25 6.26 -15.10
N ALA A 22 9.10 6.10 -14.45
CA ALA A 22 8.94 5.18 -13.33
C ALA A 22 9.12 3.72 -13.75
N ASP A 23 8.64 3.34 -14.94
CA ASP A 23 8.83 1.99 -15.48
C ASP A 23 10.29 1.76 -15.94
N ALA A 24 10.96 2.77 -16.50
CA ALA A 24 12.38 2.71 -16.85
C ALA A 24 13.30 2.64 -15.61
N LEU A 25 13.00 3.41 -14.57
CA LEU A 25 13.71 3.35 -13.28
C LEU A 25 13.38 2.04 -12.52
N GLY A 26 12.17 1.50 -12.71
CA GLY A 26 11.76 0.20 -12.17
C GLY A 26 12.57 -0.97 -12.74
N GLN A 27 13.04 -0.87 -13.98
CA GLN A 27 14.00 -1.84 -14.54
C GLN A 27 15.42 -1.68 -13.96
N GLN A 28 15.79 -0.49 -13.50
CA GLN A 28 17.14 -0.20 -12.99
C GLN A 28 17.29 -0.42 -11.48
N SER A 29 16.20 -0.60 -10.73
CA SER A 29 16.26 -0.79 -9.29
C SER A 29 15.22 -1.82 -8.84
N PRO A 30 15.64 -3.06 -8.47
CA PRO A 30 14.71 -4.11 -8.05
C PRO A 30 13.86 -3.71 -6.83
N SER A 31 14.33 -2.77 -6.02
CA SER A 31 13.61 -2.20 -4.88
C SER A 31 12.37 -1.39 -5.31
N LEU A 32 12.43 -0.63 -6.40
CA LEU A 32 11.32 0.18 -6.89
C LEU A 32 10.23 -0.70 -7.51
N ALA A 33 10.62 -1.73 -8.26
CA ALA A 33 9.68 -2.73 -8.76
C ALA A 33 8.98 -3.48 -7.62
N ALA A 34 9.73 -3.88 -6.58
CA ALA A 34 9.17 -4.52 -5.39
C ALA A 34 8.22 -3.60 -4.61
N ALA A 35 8.50 -2.28 -4.56
CA ALA A 35 7.62 -1.27 -4.00
C ALA A 35 6.30 -1.12 -4.77
N LYS A 36 6.36 -1.04 -6.11
CA LYS A 36 5.16 -0.95 -6.96
C LYS A 36 4.24 -2.17 -6.78
N ASN A 37 4.81 -3.37 -6.84
CA ASN A 37 4.08 -4.62 -6.59
C ASN A 37 3.46 -4.66 -5.18
N TYR A 38 4.16 -4.13 -4.17
CA TYR A 38 3.63 -4.04 -2.82
C TYR A 38 2.42 -3.10 -2.73
N GLN A 39 2.50 -1.92 -3.36
CA GLN A 39 1.37 -0.98 -3.40
C GLN A 39 0.16 -1.60 -4.09
N GLU A 40 0.32 -2.17 -5.28
CA GLU A 40 -0.78 -2.80 -6.03
C GLU A 40 -1.45 -3.92 -5.23
N ARG A 41 -0.68 -4.67 -4.44
CA ARG A 41 -1.20 -5.81 -3.68
C ARG A 41 -1.85 -5.44 -2.35
N PHE A 42 -1.28 -4.49 -1.61
CA PHE A 42 -1.68 -4.23 -0.21
C PHE A 42 -2.34 -2.86 0.01
N MET A 43 -2.17 -1.91 -0.92
CA MET A 43 -2.77 -0.58 -0.83
C MET A 43 -4.02 -0.53 -1.70
N SER A 44 -5.15 -1.04 -1.17
CA SER A 44 -6.42 -1.00 -1.89
C SER A 44 -6.96 0.44 -1.98
N SER A 45 -7.60 0.79 -3.10
CA SER A 45 -8.32 2.07 -3.25
C SER A 45 -9.62 2.16 -2.45
N ASN A 46 -10.00 1.10 -1.72
CA ASN A 46 -11.17 1.09 -0.86
C ASN A 46 -10.90 1.94 0.40
N ARG A 47 -11.06 3.25 0.26
CA ARG A 47 -10.75 4.22 1.31
C ARG A 47 -11.82 4.13 2.41
N ILE A 48 -11.52 3.36 3.47
CA ILE A 48 -12.40 3.28 4.63
C ILE A 48 -12.11 4.47 5.54
N ASN A 49 -12.91 5.52 5.40
CA ASN A 49 -12.77 6.75 6.18
C ASN A 49 -13.52 6.60 7.51
N SER A 50 -12.88 6.12 8.58
CA SER A 50 -13.32 6.43 9.96
C SER A 50 -12.34 5.98 11.05
N ASN A 51 -11.79 6.97 11.75
CA ASN A 51 -11.15 6.91 13.07
C ASN A 51 -9.89 6.03 13.18
N ASN A 52 -9.17 6.11 14.31
CA ASN A 52 -7.93 5.37 14.61
C ASN A 52 -8.12 3.83 14.70
N ARG A 53 -9.10 3.24 14.00
CA ARG A 53 -9.44 1.81 13.98
C ARG A 53 -9.26 1.29 12.55
N VAL A 54 -8.54 0.18 12.41
CA VAL A 54 -8.42 -0.53 11.12
C VAL A 54 -9.72 -1.30 10.89
N HIS A 55 -10.41 -0.99 9.80
CA HIS A 55 -11.60 -1.74 9.38
C HIS A 55 -11.20 -2.95 8.54
N VAL A 56 -11.77 -4.11 8.90
CA VAL A 56 -11.57 -5.38 8.20
C VAL A 56 -12.93 -5.80 7.61
N SER A 57 -12.94 -6.40 6.42
CA SER A 57 -14.20 -6.85 5.83
C SER A 57 -14.88 -7.89 6.73
N PRO A 58 -16.23 -7.93 6.79
CA PRO A 58 -16.95 -8.87 7.65
C PRO A 58 -16.60 -10.34 7.38
N GLU A 59 -16.36 -10.68 6.11
CA GLU A 59 -15.92 -12.01 5.70
C GLU A 59 -14.57 -12.40 6.32
N ILE A 60 -13.58 -11.52 6.20
CA ILE A 60 -12.24 -11.77 6.75
C ILE A 60 -12.30 -11.79 8.28
N PHE A 61 -13.08 -10.91 8.90
CA PHE A 61 -13.27 -10.91 10.35
C PHE A 61 -13.78 -12.28 10.84
N ALA A 62 -14.83 -12.82 10.20
CA ALA A 62 -15.41 -14.12 10.58
C ALA A 62 -14.41 -15.29 10.41
N ILE A 63 -13.58 -15.24 9.37
CA ILE A 63 -12.51 -16.23 9.15
C ILE A 63 -11.49 -16.17 10.28
N ILE A 64 -10.99 -14.98 10.60
CA ILE A 64 -9.97 -14.82 11.65
C ILE A 64 -10.54 -15.21 13.01
N GLU A 65 -11.80 -14.86 13.30
CA GLU A 65 -12.47 -15.20 14.55
C GLU A 65 -12.57 -16.72 14.74
N ARG A 66 -12.99 -17.43 13.69
CA ARG A 66 -13.04 -18.90 13.69
C ARG A 66 -11.66 -19.52 13.90
N LEU A 67 -10.64 -18.98 13.24
CA LEU A 67 -9.28 -19.49 13.33
C LEU A 67 -8.72 -19.33 14.75
N VAL A 68 -8.82 -18.14 15.33
CA VAL A 68 -8.34 -17.85 16.68
C VAL A 68 -9.08 -18.68 17.70
N SER A 69 -10.40 -18.87 17.55
CA SER A 69 -11.20 -19.70 18.44
C SER A 69 -10.80 -21.19 18.35
N ALA A 70 -10.58 -21.71 17.14
CA ALA A 70 -10.26 -23.13 16.93
C ALA A 70 -8.82 -23.49 17.32
N VAL A 71 -7.85 -22.62 17.00
CA VAL A 71 -6.42 -22.91 17.15
C VAL A 71 -5.85 -22.29 18.44
N GLY A 72 -6.36 -21.14 18.84
CA GLY A 72 -5.88 -20.38 19.99
C GLY A 72 -6.25 -21.00 21.34
N LYS A 73 -7.26 -21.88 21.41
CA LYS A 73 -7.70 -22.58 22.64
C LYS A 73 -7.80 -21.63 23.85
N ASP A 74 -8.43 -20.47 23.66
CA ASP A 74 -8.60 -19.39 24.65
C ASP A 74 -7.29 -18.71 25.15
N LYS A 75 -6.12 -19.07 24.61
CA LYS A 75 -4.83 -18.49 24.99
C LYS A 75 -4.40 -17.31 24.12
N VAL A 76 -5.01 -17.16 22.96
CA VAL A 76 -4.63 -16.16 21.97
C VAL A 76 -5.82 -15.25 21.70
N SER A 77 -5.63 -13.95 21.88
CA SER A 77 -6.64 -12.97 21.49
C SER A 77 -6.57 -12.70 19.97
N MET A 78 -7.70 -12.35 19.39
CA MET A 78 -7.78 -11.83 18.01
C MET A 78 -6.76 -10.72 17.77
N GLY A 79 -6.66 -9.76 18.70
CA GLY A 79 -5.72 -8.65 18.61
C GLY A 79 -4.26 -9.10 18.58
N SER A 80 -3.89 -10.07 19.42
CA SER A 80 -2.54 -10.65 19.44
C SER A 80 -2.21 -11.35 18.12
N TYR A 81 -3.15 -12.13 17.58
CA TYR A 81 -2.96 -12.81 16.29
C TYR A 81 -2.74 -11.83 15.14
N VAL A 82 -3.60 -10.81 15.04
CA VAL A 82 -3.48 -9.76 14.01
C VAL A 82 -2.18 -8.97 14.17
N THR A 83 -1.77 -8.70 15.40
CA THR A 83 -0.50 -7.98 15.68
C THR A 83 0.72 -8.75 15.15
N GLU A 84 0.78 -10.06 15.34
CA GLU A 84 1.91 -10.86 14.84
C GLU A 84 1.92 -10.94 13.30
N ILE A 85 0.76 -11.04 12.65
CA ILE A 85 0.68 -10.97 11.18
C ILE A 85 1.21 -9.63 10.69
N ILE A 86 0.80 -8.53 11.31
CA ILE A 86 1.26 -7.20 10.90
C ILE A 86 2.77 -7.07 11.13
N ARG A 87 3.30 -7.56 12.25
CA ARG A 87 4.75 -7.56 12.52
C ARG A 87 5.51 -8.34 11.44
N GLU A 88 5.09 -9.57 11.14
CA GLU A 88 5.73 -10.39 10.12
C GLU A 88 5.65 -9.73 8.74
N HIS A 89 4.50 -9.14 8.40
CA HIS A 89 4.30 -8.43 7.15
C HIS A 89 5.26 -7.23 7.02
N LEU A 90 5.38 -6.42 8.07
CA LEU A 90 6.29 -5.27 8.08
C LEU A 90 7.75 -5.69 7.96
N GLU A 91 8.17 -6.75 8.64
CA GLU A 91 9.54 -7.27 8.55
C GLU A 91 9.82 -7.82 7.15
N ARG A 92 8.92 -8.65 6.61
CA ARG A 92 9.07 -9.27 5.29
C ARG A 92 9.16 -8.25 4.15
N TYR A 93 8.42 -7.15 4.26
CA TYR A 93 8.35 -6.12 3.22
C TYR A 93 9.06 -4.81 3.60
N LYS A 94 9.95 -4.85 4.58
CA LYS A 94 10.65 -3.68 5.11
C LYS A 94 11.27 -2.80 4.02
N GLU A 95 11.99 -3.40 3.08
CA GLU A 95 12.63 -2.68 1.97
C GLU A 95 11.63 -2.05 1.00
N SER A 96 10.55 -2.76 0.67
CA SER A 96 9.47 -2.23 -0.17
C SER A 96 8.76 -1.07 0.51
N VAL A 97 8.39 -1.23 1.78
CA VAL A 97 7.76 -0.18 2.59
C VAL A 97 8.67 1.04 2.71
N HIS A 98 9.95 0.82 3.01
CA HIS A 98 10.95 1.90 3.10
C HIS A 98 11.14 2.62 1.76
N THR A 99 11.20 1.89 0.65
CA THR A 99 11.31 2.47 -0.69
C THR A 99 10.08 3.30 -1.06
N ILE A 100 8.87 2.78 -0.81
CA ILE A 100 7.62 3.53 -1.00
C ILE A 100 7.66 4.82 -0.18
N TYR A 101 8.07 4.70 1.08
CA TYR A 101 8.10 5.80 2.01
C TYR A 101 9.07 6.91 1.60
N LEU A 102 10.30 6.57 1.19
CA LEU A 102 11.27 7.52 0.64
C LEU A 102 10.79 8.19 -0.66
N THR A 103 10.02 7.47 -1.47
CA THR A 103 9.52 7.97 -2.77
C THR A 103 8.33 8.92 -2.62
N ASN A 104 7.58 8.85 -1.51
CA ASN A 104 6.22 9.42 -1.41
C ASN A 104 5.98 10.44 -0.28
N THR A 105 7.03 11.03 0.31
CA THR A 105 7.04 12.24 1.18
C THR A 105 7.30 12.01 2.69
N GLN A 106 8.40 12.65 3.14
CA GLN A 106 8.97 12.90 4.49
C GLN A 106 9.38 11.69 5.35
N PRO A 107 10.45 11.80 6.18
CA PRO A 107 11.04 10.71 6.97
C PRO A 107 10.17 10.31 8.18
N LEU A 108 10.24 9.05 8.61
CA LEU A 108 9.39 8.48 9.68
C LEU A 108 10.00 8.74 11.06
N PHE A 109 10.99 9.65 11.10
CA PHE A 109 11.62 10.32 12.23
C PHE A 109 12.26 11.63 11.74
#